data_AF-A0AAU4B2A1-F1
#
_entry.id   AF-A0AAU4B2A1-F1
#
_cell.length_a   1.000
_cell.length_b   1.000
_cell.length_c   1.000
_cell.angle_alpha   90.00
_cell.angle_beta   90.00
_cell.angle_gamma   90.00
#
_symmetry.space_group_name_H-M   'P 1'
#
loop_
_entity.id
_entity.type
_entity.pdbx_description
1 polymer ?
#
loop_
_entity_poly.entity_id
_entity_poly.type
_entity_poly.pdbx_seq_one_letter_code
_entity_poly.pdbx_strand_id
1 'polypeptide(L)'
;MTAPTQTPVLFVDRTGDVWRPNGLTPAGDVLMVCDQPQDPADRGDGESFPWTRQTVESRFGPLVPLTVEQAFVDLEQSALAEADRKFGDVHGDAAEWSPLEEIQYVRLIERVHGVFHQAVTR
;
A
#
# COMPACT_ATOMS: atom_id res chain seq x y z
N MET A 1 18.41 19.60 16.36
CA MET A 1 17.04 19.21 16.79
C MET A 1 16.19 19.19 15.54
N THR A 2 16.02 18.02 14.94
CA THR A 2 15.24 17.84 13.69
C THR A 2 13.82 17.48 14.11
N ALA A 3 12.83 18.22 13.61
CA ALA A 3 11.41 18.01 13.92
C ALA A 3 11.00 16.56 13.57
N PRO A 4 10.07 15.95 14.32
CA PRO A 4 9.53 14.64 13.93
C PRO A 4 8.84 14.81 12.58
N THR A 5 9.35 14.13 11.56
CA THR A 5 8.71 13.93 10.27
C THR A 5 7.33 13.34 10.55
N GLN A 6 6.29 14.16 10.53
CA GLN A 6 4.92 13.65 10.67
C GLN A 6 4.67 12.76 9.47
N THR A 7 4.71 11.47 9.72
CA THR A 7 4.41 10.44 8.75
C THR A 7 2.98 10.69 8.25
N PRO A 8 2.72 10.77 6.93
CA PRO A 8 1.36 10.96 6.45
C PRO A 8 0.52 9.78 6.89
N VAL A 9 -0.50 10.05 7.72
CA VAL A 9 -1.49 9.04 8.11
C VAL A 9 -2.36 8.81 6.88
N LEU A 10 -2.18 7.66 6.26
CA LEU A 10 -3.06 7.17 5.21
C LEU A 10 -4.23 6.44 5.85
N PHE A 11 -5.34 6.36 5.15
CA PHE A 11 -6.53 5.66 5.61
C PHE A 11 -7.01 4.71 4.54
N VAL A 12 -7.55 3.57 4.96
CA VAL A 12 -8.16 2.59 4.06
C VAL A 12 -9.61 2.45 4.45
N ASP A 13 -10.49 2.50 3.47
CA ASP A 13 -11.90 2.19 3.69
C ASP A 13 -12.18 0.69 3.55
N ARG A 14 -13.45 0.29 3.56
CA ARG A 14 -13.80 -1.13 3.47
C ARG A 14 -13.62 -1.72 2.07
N THR A 15 -13.53 -0.89 1.03
CA THR A 15 -13.35 -1.31 -0.37
C THR A 15 -11.88 -1.48 -0.72
N GLY A 16 -10.99 -1.01 0.15
CA GLY A 16 -9.54 -1.09 -0.02
C GLY A 16 -8.95 0.15 -0.68
N ASP A 17 -9.74 1.20 -0.84
CA ASP A 17 -9.28 2.46 -1.40
C ASP A 17 -8.46 3.23 -0.38
N VAL A 18 -7.33 3.78 -0.84
CA VAL A 18 -6.40 4.52 0.00
C VAL A 18 -6.74 6.01 -0.07
N TRP A 19 -7.07 6.57 1.09
CA TRP A 19 -7.43 7.96 1.26
C TRP A 19 -6.29 8.71 1.96
N ARG A 20 -5.88 9.86 1.37
CA ARG A 20 -4.95 10.79 2.00
C ARG A 20 -5.64 12.09 2.43
N PRO A 21 -5.20 12.72 3.53
CA PRO A 21 -5.61 14.08 3.85
C PRO A 21 -5.21 15.07 2.74
N ASN A 22 -6.11 15.98 2.40
CA ASN A 22 -5.96 16.98 1.35
C ASN A 22 -6.42 18.37 1.83
N GLY A 23 -5.98 18.75 3.02
CA GLY A 23 -6.30 20.04 3.64
C GLY A 23 -7.58 20.01 4.47
N LEU A 24 -8.10 21.21 4.73
CA LEU A 24 -9.28 21.43 5.58
C LEU A 24 -10.33 22.26 4.83
N THR A 25 -11.60 22.07 5.17
CA THR A 25 -12.67 23.01 4.79
C THR A 25 -12.53 24.32 5.57
N PRO A 26 -13.21 25.42 5.17
CA PRO A 26 -13.27 26.64 5.97
C PRO A 26 -13.84 26.45 7.38
N ALA A 27 -14.62 25.38 7.60
CA ALA A 27 -15.15 25.00 8.91
C ALA A 27 -14.16 24.15 9.75
N GLY A 28 -13.05 23.73 9.17
CA GLY A 28 -12.01 22.92 9.83
C GLY A 28 -12.13 21.41 9.62
N ASP A 29 -13.05 20.94 8.78
CA ASP A 29 -13.19 19.51 8.50
C ASP A 29 -12.05 19.00 7.62
N VAL A 30 -11.51 17.81 7.93
CA VAL A 30 -10.49 17.18 7.10
C VAL A 30 -11.07 16.77 5.76
N LEU A 31 -10.46 17.27 4.69
CA LEU A 31 -10.69 16.79 3.34
C LEU A 31 -9.80 15.58 3.09
N MET A 32 -10.38 14.56 2.47
CA MET A 32 -9.74 13.32 2.08
C MET A 32 -9.84 13.19 0.56
N VAL A 33 -8.84 12.59 -0.08
CA VAL A 33 -8.86 12.28 -1.50
C VAL A 33 -8.28 10.90 -1.75
N CYS A 34 -8.87 10.16 -2.69
CA CYS A 34 -8.33 8.91 -3.20
C CYS A 34 -7.63 9.17 -4.54
N ASP A 35 -6.29 9.11 -4.59
CA ASP A 35 -5.56 9.37 -5.85
C ASP A 35 -5.66 8.18 -6.83
N GLN A 36 -6.00 6.99 -6.34
CA GLN A 36 -6.04 5.74 -7.09
C GLN A 36 -7.26 4.90 -6.70
N PRO A 37 -8.49 5.35 -7.06
CA PRO A 37 -9.68 4.57 -6.80
C PRO A 37 -9.61 3.22 -7.51
N GLN A 38 -10.12 2.20 -6.84
CA GLN A 38 -10.26 0.83 -7.33
C GLN A 38 -11.13 0.78 -8.58
N ASP A 39 -12.23 1.56 -8.60
CA ASP A 39 -13.05 1.73 -9.80
C ASP A 39 -12.36 2.69 -10.78
N PRO A 40 -11.96 2.23 -11.97
CA PRO A 40 -11.35 3.11 -12.97
C PRO A 40 -12.29 4.23 -13.45
N ALA A 41 -13.61 4.09 -13.30
CA ALA A 41 -14.61 5.09 -13.66
C ALA A 41 -14.58 6.31 -12.73
N ASP A 42 -14.11 6.15 -11.50
CA ASP A 42 -13.97 7.22 -10.51
C ASP A 42 -12.61 7.96 -10.62
N ARG A 43 -11.88 7.76 -11.72
CA ARG A 43 -10.65 8.51 -12.00
C ARG A 43 -10.97 9.82 -12.71
N GLY A 44 -10.82 10.93 -12.00
CA GLY A 44 -11.12 12.28 -12.49
C GLY A 44 -12.56 12.75 -12.23
N ASP A 45 -13.38 11.93 -11.57
CA ASP A 45 -14.69 12.23 -10.98
C ASP A 45 -14.86 11.45 -9.66
N GLY A 46 -15.89 11.70 -8.84
CA GLY A 46 -16.16 10.84 -7.67
C GLY A 46 -15.08 10.85 -6.57
N GLU A 47 -14.54 9.66 -6.23
CA GLU A 47 -13.58 9.43 -5.12
C GLU A 47 -12.25 10.16 -5.27
N SER A 48 -11.92 10.55 -6.51
CA SER A 48 -10.72 11.32 -6.83
C SER A 48 -10.84 12.82 -6.55
N PHE A 49 -12.03 13.32 -6.18
CA PHE A 49 -12.21 14.68 -5.65
C PHE A 49 -12.06 14.74 -4.12
N PRO A 50 -11.85 15.93 -3.52
CA PRO A 50 -11.77 16.07 -2.08
C PRO A 50 -13.15 15.93 -1.42
N TRP A 51 -13.30 14.95 -0.53
CA TRP A 51 -14.51 14.71 0.27
C TRP A 51 -14.19 14.95 1.74
N THR A 52 -15.16 15.39 2.55
CA THR A 52 -14.91 15.43 4.00
C THR A 52 -14.77 14.01 4.54
N ARG A 53 -13.92 13.82 5.55
CA ARG A 53 -13.72 12.51 6.20
C ARG A 53 -15.04 11.83 6.58
N GLN A 54 -15.98 12.59 7.14
CA GLN A 54 -17.29 12.07 7.52
C GLN A 54 -18.09 11.56 6.31
N THR A 55 -17.98 12.22 5.16
CA THR A 55 -18.68 11.80 3.94
C THR A 55 -18.08 10.52 3.39
N VAL A 56 -16.74 10.40 3.42
CA VAL A 56 -16.04 9.16 3.06
C VAL A 56 -16.51 8.01 3.96
N GLU A 57 -16.48 8.21 5.28
CA GLU A 57 -16.88 7.18 6.24
C GLU A 57 -18.35 6.74 6.07
N SER A 58 -19.24 7.66 5.72
CA SER A 58 -20.65 7.39 5.44
C SER A 58 -20.86 6.58 4.15
N ARG A 59 -20.10 6.89 3.09
CA ARG A 59 -20.29 6.32 1.76
C ARG A 59 -19.54 5.00 1.57
N PHE A 60 -18.30 4.96 2.03
CA PHE A 60 -17.34 3.88 1.81
C PHE A 60 -17.04 3.08 3.07
N GLY A 61 -17.61 3.47 4.22
CA GLY A 61 -17.43 2.77 5.50
C GLY A 61 -16.25 3.30 6.31
N PRO A 62 -16.05 2.76 7.52
CA PRO A 62 -15.10 3.32 8.47
C PRO A 62 -13.67 3.34 7.91
N LEU A 63 -13.00 4.48 8.05
CA LEU A 63 -11.61 4.63 7.67
C LEU A 63 -10.69 4.06 8.76
N VAL A 64 -9.90 3.07 8.37
CA VAL A 64 -8.87 2.48 9.21
C VAL A 64 -7.55 3.20 8.93
N PRO A 65 -6.86 3.75 9.94
CA PRO A 65 -5.55 4.34 9.73
C PRO A 65 -4.56 3.24 9.34
N LEU A 66 -3.95 3.39 8.16
CA LEU A 66 -2.72 2.69 7.81
C LEU A 66 -1.59 3.39 8.55
N THR A 67 -1.03 2.72 9.56
CA THR A 67 0.30 3.12 10.01
C THR A 67 1.28 2.81 8.88
N VAL A 68 2.36 3.58 8.78
CA VAL A 68 3.38 3.31 7.77
C VAL A 68 4.00 1.93 7.92
N GLU A 69 4.07 1.42 9.15
CA GLU A 69 4.46 0.04 9.42
C GLU A 69 3.52 -0.97 8.74
N GLN A 70 2.20 -0.79 8.85
CA GLN A 70 1.22 -1.67 8.21
C GLN A 70 1.30 -1.59 6.68
N ALA A 71 1.44 -0.37 6.13
CA ALA A 71 1.58 -0.17 4.68
C ALA A 71 2.88 -0.81 4.14
N PHE A 72 3.96 -0.78 4.92
CA PHE A 72 5.22 -1.44 4.57
C PHE A 72 5.07 -2.96 4.55
N VAL A 73 4.37 -3.54 5.53
CA VAL A 73 4.07 -4.98 5.56
C VAL A 73 3.26 -5.38 4.32
N ASP A 74 2.20 -4.64 3.99
CA ASP A 74 1.34 -4.96 2.84
C ASP A 74 2.10 -4.85 1.50
N LEU A 75 2.97 -3.84 1.36
CA LEU A 75 3.83 -3.69 0.19
C LEU A 75 4.87 -4.81 0.09
N GLU A 76 5.48 -5.21 1.21
CA GLU A 76 6.45 -6.31 1.24
C GLU A 76 5.76 -7.63 0.85
N GLN A 77 4.60 -7.94 1.41
CA GLN A 77 3.83 -9.13 1.05
C GLN A 77 3.43 -9.14 -0.43
N SER A 78 3.01 -7.99 -0.97
CA SER A 78 2.69 -7.86 -2.40
C SER A 78 3.91 -8.10 -3.29
N ALA A 79 5.07 -7.57 -2.91
CA ALA A 79 6.32 -7.78 -3.63
C ALA A 79 6.79 -9.24 -3.57
N LEU A 80 6.62 -9.92 -2.44
CA LEU A 80 6.90 -11.36 -2.30
C LEU A 80 5.98 -12.19 -3.19
N ALA A 81 4.68 -11.92 -3.19
CA ALA A 81 3.72 -12.62 -4.05
C ALA A 81 4.01 -12.40 -5.54
N GLU A 82 4.44 -11.20 -5.94
CA GLU A 82 4.86 -10.93 -7.31
C GLU A 82 6.15 -11.67 -7.68
N ALA A 83 7.15 -11.68 -6.79
CA ALA A 83 8.38 -12.43 -6.97
C ALA A 83 8.13 -13.93 -7.12
N ASP A 84 7.24 -14.48 -6.29
CA ASP A 84 6.83 -15.88 -6.32
C ASP A 84 6.21 -16.26 -7.66
N ARG A 85 5.16 -15.52 -8.06
CA ARG A 85 4.49 -15.71 -9.35
C ARG A 85 5.48 -15.64 -10.52
N LYS A 86 6.32 -14.60 -10.58
CA LYS A 86 7.28 -14.43 -11.68
C LYS A 86 8.32 -15.55 -11.73
N PHE A 87 8.75 -16.04 -10.57
CA PHE A 87 9.72 -17.13 -10.52
C PHE A 87 9.06 -18.43 -11.00
N GLY A 88 7.84 -18.72 -10.53
CA GLY A 88 7.04 -19.85 -11.01
C GLY A 88 6.72 -19.79 -12.51
N ASP A 89 6.45 -18.60 -13.07
CA ASP A 89 6.23 -18.41 -14.51
C ASP A 89 7.45 -18.80 -15.36
N VAL A 90 8.66 -18.70 -14.80
CA VAL A 90 9.92 -19.01 -15.50
C VAL A 90 10.36 -20.46 -15.26
N HIS A 91 10.24 -20.94 -14.02
CA HIS A 91 10.83 -22.21 -13.58
C HIS A 91 9.82 -23.34 -13.35
N GLY A 92 8.51 -23.05 -13.42
CA GLY A 92 7.47 -24.05 -13.18
C GLY A 92 7.26 -24.34 -11.69
N ASP A 93 6.72 -25.52 -11.39
CA ASP A 93 6.35 -25.93 -10.03
C ASP A 93 7.59 -26.06 -9.13
N ALA A 94 7.49 -25.55 -7.90
CA ALA A 94 8.54 -25.62 -6.90
C ALA A 94 8.98 -27.05 -6.58
N ALA A 95 8.10 -28.05 -6.76
CA ALA A 95 8.43 -29.45 -6.59
C ALA A 95 9.44 -29.98 -7.63
N GLU A 96 9.62 -29.27 -8.75
CA GLU A 96 10.48 -29.68 -9.86
C GLU A 96 11.79 -28.88 -9.93
N TRP A 97 11.96 -27.88 -9.05
CA TRP A 97 13.13 -27.03 -9.05
C TRP A 97 14.41 -27.81 -8.76
N SER A 98 15.47 -27.47 -9.46
CA SER A 98 16.82 -27.90 -9.15
C SER A 98 17.34 -27.20 -7.89
N PRO A 99 18.37 -27.75 -7.22
CA PRO A 99 19.01 -27.08 -6.08
C PRO A 99 19.55 -25.67 -6.40
N LEU A 100 19.89 -25.41 -7.66
CA LEU A 100 20.34 -24.09 -8.09
C LEU A 100 19.17 -23.09 -8.13
N GLU A 101 18.01 -23.52 -8.60
CA GLU A 101 16.80 -22.70 -8.67
C GLU A 101 16.25 -22.40 -7.28
N GLU A 102 16.28 -23.37 -6.36
CA GLU A 102 15.97 -23.12 -4.95
C GLU A 102 16.86 -22.02 -4.34
N ILE A 103 18.17 -22.07 -4.58
CA ILE A 103 19.11 -21.03 -4.10
C ILE A 103 18.81 -19.67 -4.74
N GLN A 104 18.45 -19.65 -6.03
CA GLN A 104 18.09 -18.41 -6.72
C GLN A 104 16.82 -17.80 -6.15
N TYR A 105 15.81 -18.63 -5.85
CA TYR A 105 14.58 -18.20 -5.22
C TYR A 105 14.81 -17.63 -3.82
N VAL A 106 15.58 -18.33 -2.96
CA VAL A 106 15.93 -17.81 -1.62
C VAL A 106 16.60 -16.44 -1.71
N ARG A 107 17.56 -16.27 -2.62
CA ARG A 107 18.23 -14.97 -2.83
C ARG A 107 17.30 -13.88 -3.35
N LEU A 108 16.28 -14.25 -4.13
CA LEU A 108 15.26 -13.32 -4.61
C LEU A 108 14.42 -12.82 -3.44
N ILE A 109 13.95 -13.72 -2.56
CA ILE A 109 13.18 -13.39 -1.36
C ILE A 109 14.00 -12.55 -0.38
N GLU A 110 15.26 -12.92 -0.12
CA GLU A 110 16.19 -12.13 0.71
C GLU A 110 16.39 -10.71 0.16
N ARG A 111 16.41 -10.54 -1.17
CA ARG A 111 16.52 -9.23 -1.80
C ARG A 111 15.29 -8.38 -1.57
N VAL A 112 14.09 -8.97 -1.65
CA VAL A 112 12.84 -8.27 -1.35
C VAL A 112 12.89 -7.77 0.11
N HIS A 113 13.09 -8.66 1.08
CA HIS A 113 13.22 -8.28 2.49
C HIS A 113 14.29 -7.21 2.74
N GLY A 114 15.45 -7.33 2.08
CA GLY A 114 16.55 -6.37 2.20
C GLY A 114 16.19 -4.95 1.76
N VAL A 115 15.36 -4.78 0.71
CA VAL A 115 14.88 -3.47 0.27
C VAL A 115 14.00 -2.82 1.34
N PHE A 116 13.11 -3.60 1.96
CA PHE A 116 12.17 -3.10 2.97
C PHE A 116 12.85 -2.83 4.31
N HIS A 117 13.80 -3.67 4.75
CA HIS A 117 14.61 -3.40 5.95
C HIS A 117 15.46 -2.12 5.85
N GLN A 118 16.00 -1.80 4.67
CA GLN A 118 16.75 -0.56 4.45
C GLN A 118 15.88 0.71 4.45
N ALA A 119 14.59 0.58 4.11
CA ALA A 119 13.65 1.69 4.09
C ALA A 119 13.20 2.10 5.51
N VAL A 120 13.17 1.17 6.46
CA VAL A 120 12.74 1.41 7.85
C VAL A 120 13.86 1.94 8.75
N THR A 121 15.13 1.73 8.38
CA THR A 121 16.30 2.11 9.19
C THR A 121 16.94 3.46 8.81
N ARG A 122 16.34 4.21 7.87
CA ARG A 122 16.76 5.57 7.47
C ARG A 122 15.85 6.64 8.07
#